data_AF-A0A8B6EBU9-F1
#
_entry.id   AF-A0A8B6EBU9-F1
#
_cell.length_a   1.000
_cell.length_b   1.000
_cell.length_c   1.000
_cell.angle_alpha   90.00
_cell.angle_beta   90.00
_cell.angle_gamma   90.00
#
_symmetry.space_group_name_H-M   'P 1'
#
loop_
_entity.id
_entity.type
_entity.pdbx_description
1 polymer ?
#
loop_
_entity_poly.entity_id
_entity_poly.type
_entity_poly.pdbx_seq_one_letter_code
_entity_poly.pdbx_strand_id
1 'polypeptide(L)'
;MLFFFVFFFQQAILCIGSTLSIPFILGDQLCTDLFPAQEKANVIAQLLSISMFMCGIATLLQTTFGVRLGIIQGGSHVFIAPIVAMMSLEKWKCPTSLEIPSANGTNITTFMNQDQKDELWQSRLREIQGNLMLASLIQVILGCTGIMGLLLKYIGPLTIAPTISLIGLSLTAVAADFNRTHWGIAILTLVLIGFFTLIIGRVRVPCLGFSLKKKCYVFRYPVFQLMPVLLSVGICWLLSYILTVTDTLTNDPKSPAYKARTDSRLDVVSDIDWFSFPLPFSFGIPTVSAAGFVGMLGATLSSVIESVGDYFAAARISNASPPPPHAINRGIAAEGFSSIISGMVGAGHATTSYSGNIGAIGITKVASRRVFQVAGLILLIGGIIGKFGAVLTLIPDPIIGGTLTIVFGMVAAVGISVLQFIDFSSTRNLTILAISMILGLMIPQWLSQNTDAIDTGSEDLDQVLKVLLGTAMFVGGVLGFILDNLVPGTLEERGILKWRESLYTKSGGAMKPVMYEYPYVTKYIKKINCCSYFPLSPTFNKELNCSCCSKENETHEPSKGQEYHLAVGNGGAQDLDHGDTKF
;
A
#
# COMPACT_ATOMS: atom_id res chain seq x y z
N MET A 1 -16.51 0.13 26.69
CA MET A 1 -16.63 1.23 25.72
C MET A 1 -15.29 1.96 25.56
N LEU A 2 -14.66 2.49 26.61
CA LEU A 2 -13.35 3.17 26.46
C LEU A 2 -12.19 2.30 25.95
N PHE A 3 -12.17 1.00 26.26
CA PHE A 3 -11.17 0.06 25.71
C PHE A 3 -11.22 0.00 24.16
N PHE A 4 -12.38 0.24 23.55
CA PHE A 4 -12.50 0.33 22.09
C PHE A 4 -11.89 1.61 21.50
N PHE A 5 -11.80 2.70 22.28
CA PHE A 5 -11.25 3.97 21.81
C PHE A 5 -9.78 3.87 21.46
N VAL A 6 -9.00 3.20 22.32
CA VAL A 6 -7.56 3.02 22.10
C VAL A 6 -7.28 2.33 20.77
N PHE A 7 -8.04 1.29 20.41
CA PHE A 7 -7.77 0.52 19.20
C PHE A 7 -8.14 1.25 17.91
N PHE A 8 -9.24 2.02 17.87
CA PHE A 8 -9.55 2.75 16.64
C PHE A 8 -8.59 3.92 16.44
N PHE A 9 -8.15 4.59 17.51
CA PHE A 9 -7.13 5.63 17.42
C PHE A 9 -5.79 5.04 16.99
N GLN A 10 -5.41 3.90 17.56
CA GLN A 10 -4.22 3.17 17.15
C GLN A 10 -4.27 2.84 15.64
N GLN A 11 -5.38 2.28 15.16
CA GLN A 11 -5.51 1.93 13.74
C GLN A 11 -5.46 3.17 12.84
N ALA A 12 -6.14 4.25 13.21
CA ALA A 12 -6.08 5.52 12.47
C ALA A 12 -4.64 6.08 12.43
N ILE A 13 -3.96 6.12 13.57
CA ILE A 13 -2.58 6.64 13.68
C ILE A 13 -1.58 5.80 12.88
N LEU A 14 -1.70 4.47 12.95
CA LEU A 14 -0.81 3.57 12.22
C LEU A 14 -0.92 3.79 10.71
N CYS A 15 -2.13 4.10 10.23
CA CYS A 15 -2.37 4.41 8.83
C CYS A 15 -1.69 5.71 8.38
N ILE A 16 -1.69 6.75 9.23
CA ILE A 16 -1.13 8.06 8.89
C ILE A 16 0.32 7.89 8.42
N GLY A 17 1.15 7.12 9.12
CA GLY A 17 2.57 6.93 8.77
C GLY A 17 2.79 6.49 7.31
N SER A 18 1.97 5.56 6.80
CA SER A 18 2.06 5.09 5.41
C SER A 18 1.42 6.08 4.42
N THR A 19 0.37 6.78 4.81
CA THR A 19 -0.33 7.76 3.96
C THR A 19 0.50 9.03 3.74
N LEU A 20 1.31 9.45 4.73
CA LEU A 20 2.11 10.68 4.66
C LEU A 20 3.05 10.72 3.46
N SER A 21 3.74 9.62 3.17
CA SER A 21 4.82 9.65 2.19
C SER A 21 4.37 9.97 0.77
N ILE A 22 3.15 9.60 0.39
CA ILE A 22 2.71 9.71 -1.01
C ILE A 22 2.58 11.18 -1.43
N PRO A 23 1.86 12.06 -0.70
CA PRO A 23 1.81 13.49 -1.03
C PRO A 23 3.16 14.19 -1.06
N PHE A 24 4.10 13.81 -0.20
CA PHE A 24 5.45 14.37 -0.21
C PHE A 24 6.21 14.02 -1.49
N ILE A 25 6.16 12.74 -1.89
CA ILE A 25 6.79 12.27 -3.14
C ILE A 25 6.09 12.90 -4.35
N LEU A 26 4.76 12.97 -4.31
CA LEU A 26 3.97 13.53 -5.39
C LEU A 26 4.23 15.03 -5.57
N GLY A 27 4.42 15.79 -4.48
CA GLY A 27 4.77 17.21 -4.55
C GLY A 27 5.97 17.47 -5.47
N ASP A 28 7.02 16.66 -5.36
CA ASP A 28 8.22 16.78 -6.18
C ASP A 28 7.90 16.50 -7.66
N GLN A 29 7.07 15.49 -7.93
CA GLN A 29 6.64 15.13 -9.29
C GLN A 29 5.70 16.16 -9.94
N LEU A 30 5.03 17.00 -9.14
CA LEU A 30 4.17 18.07 -9.60
C LEU A 30 4.92 19.39 -9.86
N CYS A 31 6.27 19.37 -9.86
CA CYS A 31 7.14 20.53 -10.03
C CYS A 31 7.06 21.57 -8.91
N THR A 32 6.55 21.20 -7.73
CA THR A 32 6.45 22.14 -6.60
C THR A 32 7.80 22.46 -5.94
N ASP A 33 8.86 21.72 -6.29
CA ASP A 33 10.23 21.99 -5.84
C ASP A 33 10.80 23.34 -6.31
N LEU A 34 10.23 23.88 -7.38
CA LEU A 34 10.59 25.21 -7.89
C LEU A 34 9.97 26.33 -7.03
N PHE A 35 8.91 26.02 -6.27
CA PHE A 35 8.17 27.00 -5.49
C PHE A 35 8.89 27.31 -4.16
N PRO A 36 8.62 28.49 -3.57
CA PRO A 36 8.98 28.75 -2.19
C PRO A 36 8.48 27.63 -1.27
N ALA A 37 9.24 27.34 -0.20
CA ALA A 37 8.94 26.25 0.74
C ALA A 37 7.51 26.29 1.28
N GLN A 38 6.97 27.50 1.47
CA GLN A 38 5.62 27.76 1.94
C GLN A 38 4.55 27.31 0.95
N GLU A 39 4.63 27.76 -0.31
CA GLU A 39 3.68 27.39 -1.37
C GLU A 39 3.70 25.89 -1.63
N LYS A 40 4.90 25.28 -1.69
CA LYS A 40 5.06 23.82 -1.79
C LYS A 40 4.32 23.10 -0.66
N ALA A 41 4.51 23.57 0.57
CA ALA A 41 3.93 22.92 1.73
C ALA A 41 2.40 23.13 1.83
N ASN A 42 1.85 24.20 1.27
CA ASN A 42 0.40 24.36 1.10
C ASN A 42 -0.18 23.28 0.17
N VAL A 43 0.45 23.03 -0.99
CA VAL A 43 0.01 21.96 -1.91
C VAL A 43 0.10 20.59 -1.24
N ILE A 44 1.20 20.30 -0.54
CA ILE A 44 1.37 19.02 0.17
C ILE A 44 0.33 18.87 1.29
N ALA A 45 0.03 19.94 2.04
CA ALA A 45 -0.98 19.92 3.10
C ALA A 45 -2.39 19.65 2.55
N GLN A 46 -2.72 20.22 1.40
CA GLN A 46 -3.98 19.94 0.70
C GLN A 46 -4.05 18.46 0.27
N LEU A 47 -3.00 17.95 -0.39
CA LEU A 47 -2.94 16.55 -0.81
C LEU A 47 -3.02 15.59 0.38
N LEU A 48 -2.33 15.86 1.49
CA LEU A 48 -2.41 15.08 2.74
C LEU A 48 -3.84 15.01 3.30
N SER A 49 -4.52 16.16 3.32
CA SER A 49 -5.90 16.25 3.79
C SER A 49 -6.84 15.40 2.91
N ILE A 50 -6.68 15.48 1.59
CA ILE A 50 -7.44 14.67 0.62
C ILE A 50 -7.13 13.18 0.77
N SER A 51 -5.85 12.81 0.90
CA SER A 51 -5.42 11.41 1.10
C SER A 51 -6.04 10.80 2.36
N MET A 52 -6.09 11.55 3.46
CA MET A 52 -6.73 11.12 4.70
C MET A 52 -8.24 10.99 4.57
N PHE A 53 -8.88 11.96 3.92
CA PHE A 53 -10.30 11.91 3.61
C PHE A 53 -10.64 10.64 2.81
N MET A 54 -9.85 10.35 1.78
CA MET A 54 -10.01 9.17 0.95
C MET A 54 -9.71 7.86 1.68
N CYS A 55 -8.72 7.83 2.54
CA CYS A 55 -8.46 6.70 3.44
C CYS A 55 -9.69 6.37 4.29
N GLY A 56 -10.35 7.41 4.84
CA GLY A 56 -11.59 7.26 5.60
C GLY A 56 -12.75 6.68 4.77
N ILE A 57 -13.02 7.26 3.60
CA ILE A 57 -14.07 6.78 2.68
C ILE A 57 -13.81 5.33 2.24
N ALA A 58 -12.61 5.04 1.76
CA ALA A 58 -12.24 3.72 1.27
C ALA A 58 -12.34 2.66 2.37
N THR A 59 -11.91 3.00 3.59
CA THR A 59 -12.02 2.09 4.74
C THR A 59 -13.48 1.81 5.09
N LEU A 60 -14.35 2.83 5.09
CA LEU A 60 -15.78 2.66 5.35
C LEU A 60 -16.45 1.80 4.28
N LEU A 61 -16.13 2.03 3.00
CA LEU A 61 -16.65 1.25 1.88
C LEU A 61 -16.18 -0.21 1.94
N GLN A 62 -14.90 -0.45 2.21
CA GLN A 62 -14.33 -1.79 2.21
C GLN A 62 -14.81 -2.65 3.38
N THR A 63 -14.90 -2.05 4.58
CA THR A 63 -15.35 -2.74 5.80
C THR A 63 -16.86 -2.97 5.83
N THR A 64 -17.63 -2.15 5.11
CA THR A 64 -19.11 -2.23 5.05
C THR A 64 -19.60 -3.04 3.86
N PHE A 65 -19.13 -2.70 2.66
CA PHE A 65 -19.62 -3.23 1.38
C PHE A 65 -18.69 -4.22 0.69
N GLY A 66 -17.38 -4.00 0.76
CA GLY A 66 -16.39 -4.79 0.04
C GLY A 66 -16.18 -6.19 0.62
N VAL A 67 -14.96 -6.49 1.06
CA VAL A 67 -14.63 -7.80 1.64
C VAL A 67 -15.22 -7.99 3.04
N ARG A 68 -15.54 -6.90 3.76
CA ARG A 68 -16.12 -6.92 5.12
C ARG A 68 -15.25 -7.59 6.18
N LEU A 69 -13.94 -7.40 6.06
CA LEU A 69 -12.95 -7.68 7.10
C LEU A 69 -12.52 -6.37 7.79
N GLY A 70 -11.88 -6.46 8.94
CA GLY A 70 -11.25 -5.31 9.59
C GLY A 70 -9.97 -4.94 8.87
N ILE A 71 -10.09 -4.13 7.80
CA ILE A 71 -8.97 -3.71 6.96
C ILE A 71 -9.06 -2.20 6.77
N ILE A 72 -7.96 -1.49 7.03
CA ILE A 72 -7.81 -0.09 6.64
C ILE A 72 -7.39 -0.04 5.17
N GLN A 73 -8.02 0.86 4.42
CA GLN A 73 -7.66 1.20 3.06
C GLN A 73 -6.97 2.55 3.06
N GLY A 74 -5.86 2.70 2.33
CA GLY A 74 -5.16 3.99 2.21
C GLY A 74 -4.48 4.13 0.86
N GLY A 75 -3.69 5.19 0.68
CA GLY A 75 -2.99 5.44 -0.57
C GLY A 75 -1.96 4.36 -0.90
N SER A 76 -1.92 3.93 -2.17
CA SER A 76 -1.04 2.86 -2.66
C SER A 76 0.27 3.39 -3.25
N HIS A 77 1.40 2.98 -2.68
CA HIS A 77 2.75 3.30 -3.18
C HIS A 77 3.06 2.68 -4.55
N VAL A 78 2.30 1.65 -4.93
CA VAL A 78 2.44 0.96 -6.23
C VAL A 78 2.29 1.93 -7.41
N PHE A 79 1.54 3.03 -7.21
CA PHE A 79 1.29 4.03 -8.24
C PHE A 79 2.41 5.06 -8.37
N ILE A 80 3.36 5.13 -7.43
CA ILE A 80 4.47 6.10 -7.50
C ILE A 80 5.37 5.80 -8.70
N ALA A 81 5.75 4.54 -8.91
CA ALA A 81 6.65 4.16 -10.00
C ALA A 81 6.11 4.58 -11.40
N PRO A 82 4.87 4.26 -11.80
CA PRO A 82 4.34 4.73 -13.07
C PRO A 82 4.11 6.24 -13.11
N ILE A 83 3.82 6.92 -11.99
CA ILE A 83 3.75 8.38 -11.94
C ILE A 83 5.12 8.98 -12.27
N VAL A 84 6.19 8.52 -11.62
CA VAL A 84 7.56 8.99 -11.90
C VAL A 84 7.94 8.72 -13.35
N ALA A 85 7.65 7.53 -13.87
CA ALA A 85 7.91 7.20 -15.28
C ALA A 85 7.14 8.13 -16.24
N MET A 86 5.86 8.41 -15.96
CA MET A 86 5.03 9.32 -16.75
C MET A 86 5.53 10.77 -16.68
N MET A 87 5.94 11.24 -15.51
CA MET A 87 6.44 12.61 -15.31
C MET A 87 7.85 12.82 -15.88
N SER A 88 8.57 11.73 -16.20
CA SER A 88 9.86 11.78 -16.90
C SER A 88 9.76 12.00 -18.41
N LEU A 89 8.56 11.84 -18.98
CA LEU A 89 8.31 12.11 -20.41
C LEU A 89 8.57 13.59 -20.73
N GLU A 90 9.02 13.88 -21.95
CA GLU A 90 9.43 15.23 -22.35
C GLU A 90 8.33 16.28 -22.18
N LYS A 91 7.09 15.90 -22.50
CA LYS A 91 5.89 16.72 -22.29
C LYS A 91 5.72 17.20 -20.84
N TRP A 92 6.16 16.40 -19.86
CA TRP A 92 5.91 16.64 -18.44
C TRP A 92 7.14 17.13 -17.66
N LYS A 93 8.32 17.20 -18.30
CA LYS A 93 9.54 17.73 -17.68
C LYS A 93 9.27 19.10 -17.04
N CYS A 94 9.71 19.26 -15.80
CA CYS A 94 9.58 20.53 -15.10
C CYS A 94 10.41 21.61 -15.79
N PRO A 95 9.94 22.87 -15.81
CA PRO A 95 10.75 23.98 -16.31
C PRO A 95 12.01 24.16 -15.44
N THR A 96 13.10 24.64 -16.04
CA THR A 96 14.39 24.82 -15.36
C THR A 96 14.38 25.99 -14.37
N SER A 97 13.51 26.97 -14.57
CA SER A 97 13.31 28.10 -13.68
C SER A 97 11.85 28.59 -13.72
N LEU A 98 11.44 29.37 -12.73
CA LEU A 98 10.15 30.07 -12.70
C LEU A 98 10.12 31.32 -13.60
N GLU A 99 11.04 31.42 -14.56
CA GLU A 99 11.14 32.56 -15.47
C GLU A 99 10.50 32.19 -16.82
N ILE A 100 9.54 33.01 -17.26
CA ILE A 100 8.91 32.88 -18.58
C ILE A 100 9.47 33.96 -19.51
N PRO A 101 9.83 33.63 -20.77
CA PRO A 101 10.14 34.62 -21.79
C PRO A 101 8.96 35.56 -22.04
N SER A 102 9.19 36.87 -21.98
CA SER A 102 8.13 37.85 -22.27
C SER A 102 7.59 37.67 -23.69
N ALA A 103 6.26 37.63 -23.83
CA ALA A 103 5.55 37.46 -25.11
C ALA A 103 5.86 38.56 -26.15
N ASN A 104 6.49 39.66 -25.74
CA ASN A 104 6.81 40.81 -26.59
C ASN A 104 8.20 40.75 -27.24
N GLY A 105 8.89 39.60 -27.23
CA GLY A 105 10.15 39.42 -27.99
C GLY A 105 11.34 40.26 -27.50
N THR A 106 11.22 40.90 -26.33
CA THR A 106 12.35 41.50 -25.63
C THR A 106 13.00 40.44 -24.73
N ASN A 107 14.31 40.52 -24.51
CA ASN A 107 15.07 39.66 -23.58
C ASN A 107 14.73 39.97 -22.10
N ILE A 108 13.45 40.12 -21.78
CA ILE A 108 12.94 40.35 -20.44
C ILE A 108 12.29 39.04 -19.98
N THR A 109 12.89 38.40 -19.00
CA THR A 109 12.28 37.28 -18.30
C THR A 109 11.35 37.82 -17.22
N THR A 110 10.15 37.24 -17.12
CA THR A 110 9.16 37.57 -16.09
C THR A 110 8.94 36.36 -15.19
N PHE A 111 8.81 36.58 -13.88
CA PHE A 111 8.51 35.50 -12.94
C PHE A 111 7.06 35.01 -13.11
N MET A 112 6.85 33.70 -12.94
CA MET A 112 5.51 33.11 -12.98
C MET A 112 4.59 33.74 -11.92
N ASN A 113 3.40 34.14 -12.35
CA ASN A 113 2.33 34.57 -11.45
C ASN A 113 1.70 33.35 -10.73
N GLN A 114 0.94 33.60 -9.66
CA GLN A 114 0.31 32.54 -8.85
C GLN A 114 -0.56 31.60 -9.70
N ASP A 115 -1.42 32.13 -10.57
CA ASP A 115 -2.28 31.31 -11.44
C ASP A 115 -1.48 30.38 -12.37
N GLN A 116 -0.30 30.82 -12.82
CA GLN A 116 0.57 30.02 -13.69
C GLN A 116 1.28 28.90 -12.91
N LYS A 117 1.68 29.18 -11.67
CA LYS A 117 2.20 28.15 -10.76
C LYS A 117 1.11 27.12 -10.46
N ASP A 118 -0.11 27.59 -10.20
CA ASP A 118 -1.24 26.71 -9.90
C ASP A 118 -1.59 25.82 -11.10
N GLU A 119 -1.63 26.37 -12.32
CA GLU A 119 -1.84 25.58 -13.53
C GLU A 119 -0.71 24.56 -13.78
N LEU A 120 0.55 24.89 -13.43
CA LEU A 120 1.70 24.00 -13.63
C LEU A 120 1.56 22.68 -12.87
N TRP A 121 1.19 22.74 -11.59
CA TRP A 121 1.04 21.55 -10.76
C TRP A 121 -0.34 20.89 -10.96
N GLN A 122 -1.41 21.67 -11.16
CA GLN A 122 -2.76 21.14 -11.36
C GLN A 122 -2.92 20.41 -12.69
N SER A 123 -2.26 20.85 -13.77
CA SER A 123 -2.27 20.14 -15.06
C SER A 123 -1.68 18.73 -14.96
N ARG A 124 -0.57 18.57 -14.23
CA ARG A 124 0.05 17.26 -13.95
C ARG A 124 -0.84 16.40 -13.06
N LEU A 125 -1.45 16.99 -12.04
CA LEU A 125 -2.38 16.28 -11.19
C LEU A 125 -3.60 15.78 -11.99
N ARG A 126 -4.17 16.60 -12.88
CA ARG A 126 -5.27 16.21 -13.77
C ARG A 126 -4.95 15.02 -14.66
N GLU A 127 -3.73 14.95 -15.16
CA GLU A 127 -3.25 13.80 -15.95
C GLU A 127 -3.16 12.54 -15.08
N ILE A 128 -2.62 12.63 -13.87
CA ILE A 128 -2.61 11.51 -12.92
C ILE A 128 -4.03 11.06 -12.59
N GLN A 129 -4.93 12.01 -12.29
CA GLN A 129 -6.32 11.74 -11.95
C GLN A 129 -7.05 10.96 -13.05
N GLY A 130 -6.97 11.40 -14.31
CA GLY A 130 -7.74 10.80 -15.39
C GLY A 130 -7.27 9.39 -15.71
N ASN A 131 -5.95 9.20 -15.82
CA ASN A 131 -5.37 7.87 -16.06
C ASN A 131 -5.67 6.90 -14.92
N LEU A 132 -5.60 7.37 -13.67
CA LEU A 132 -5.93 6.58 -12.49
C LEU A 132 -7.40 6.19 -12.42
N MET A 133 -8.31 7.12 -12.71
CA MET A 133 -9.75 6.85 -12.75
C MET A 133 -10.07 5.78 -13.80
N LEU A 134 -9.47 5.88 -14.99
CA LEU A 134 -9.70 4.92 -16.06
C LEU A 134 -9.13 3.54 -15.72
N ALA A 135 -7.93 3.46 -15.16
CA ALA A 135 -7.36 2.20 -14.67
C ALA A 135 -8.21 1.57 -13.56
N SER A 136 -8.72 2.39 -12.63
CA SER A 136 -9.58 1.96 -11.53
C SER A 136 -10.95 1.48 -12.01
N LEU A 137 -11.47 2.02 -13.11
CA LEU A 137 -12.68 1.50 -13.76
C LEU A 137 -12.48 0.05 -14.21
N ILE A 138 -11.31 -0.28 -14.77
CA ILE A 138 -10.97 -1.66 -15.10
C ILE A 138 -10.93 -2.54 -13.85
N GLN A 139 -10.41 -2.04 -12.73
CA GLN A 139 -10.45 -2.77 -11.44
C GLN A 139 -11.87 -3.07 -10.98
N VAL A 140 -12.79 -2.11 -11.10
CA VAL A 140 -14.21 -2.34 -10.80
C VAL A 140 -14.79 -3.43 -11.71
N ILE A 141 -14.50 -3.37 -13.01
CA ILE A 141 -14.96 -4.39 -13.97
C ILE A 141 -14.39 -5.77 -13.60
N LEU A 142 -13.11 -5.88 -13.26
CA LEU A 142 -12.47 -7.12 -12.84
C LEU A 142 -13.12 -7.71 -11.57
N GLY A 143 -13.43 -6.86 -10.59
CA GLY A 143 -14.17 -7.26 -9.39
C GLY A 143 -15.59 -7.72 -9.72
N CYS A 144 -16.34 -6.95 -10.50
CA CYS A 144 -17.72 -7.26 -10.89
C CYS A 144 -17.86 -8.55 -11.71
N THR A 145 -16.90 -8.82 -12.60
CA THR A 145 -16.90 -9.99 -13.49
C THR A 145 -16.28 -11.22 -12.84
N GLY A 146 -15.48 -11.06 -11.78
CA GLY A 146 -14.79 -12.16 -11.12
C GLY A 146 -13.66 -12.79 -11.94
N ILE A 147 -13.23 -12.13 -13.03
CA ILE A 147 -12.11 -12.57 -13.88
C ILE A 147 -10.82 -12.75 -13.07
N MET A 148 -10.66 -11.99 -11.97
CA MET A 148 -9.50 -12.13 -11.10
C MET A 148 -9.31 -13.56 -10.57
N GLY A 149 -10.40 -14.27 -10.28
CA GLY A 149 -10.35 -15.66 -9.84
C GLY A 149 -9.86 -16.64 -10.92
N LEU A 150 -9.83 -16.24 -12.19
CA LEU A 150 -9.22 -16.97 -13.31
C LEU A 150 -7.76 -16.57 -13.48
N LEU A 151 -7.45 -15.27 -13.38
CA LEU A 151 -6.06 -14.76 -13.46
C LEU A 151 -5.17 -15.36 -12.37
N LEU A 152 -5.65 -15.46 -11.13
CA LEU A 152 -4.93 -16.07 -10.01
C LEU A 152 -4.61 -17.57 -10.20
N LYS A 153 -5.17 -18.24 -11.23
CA LYS A 153 -4.78 -19.62 -11.58
C LYS A 153 -3.40 -19.66 -12.25
N TYR A 154 -3.03 -18.60 -12.96
CA TYR A 154 -1.80 -18.50 -13.75
C TYR A 154 -0.72 -17.66 -13.07
N ILE A 155 -1.09 -16.87 -12.07
CA ILE A 155 -0.17 -16.05 -11.27
C ILE A 155 0.33 -16.89 -10.09
N GLY A 156 1.60 -17.27 -10.15
CA GLY A 156 2.29 -18.03 -9.09
C GLY A 156 3.20 -17.16 -8.22
N PRO A 157 3.76 -17.72 -7.13
CA PRO A 157 4.74 -17.06 -6.28
C PRO A 157 5.93 -16.44 -7.04
N LEU A 158 6.38 -17.09 -8.12
CA LEU A 158 7.48 -16.62 -8.99
C LEU A 158 7.17 -15.34 -9.76
N THR A 159 5.88 -15.03 -9.99
CA THR A 159 5.43 -13.78 -10.58
C THR A 159 5.25 -12.70 -9.49
N ILE A 160 4.63 -13.09 -8.38
CA ILE A 160 4.25 -12.17 -7.29
C ILE A 160 5.50 -11.60 -6.61
N ALA A 161 6.50 -12.44 -6.32
CA ALA A 161 7.67 -12.02 -5.57
C ALA A 161 8.48 -10.92 -6.28
N PRO A 162 8.86 -11.02 -7.58
CA PRO A 162 9.48 -9.91 -8.29
C PRO A 162 8.60 -8.67 -8.33
N THR A 163 7.31 -8.83 -8.63
CA THR A 163 6.37 -7.70 -8.72
C THR A 163 6.36 -6.87 -7.43
N ILE A 164 6.14 -7.51 -6.28
CA ILE A 164 6.07 -6.84 -4.97
C ILE A 164 7.46 -6.35 -4.51
N SER A 165 8.50 -7.16 -4.71
CA SER A 165 9.84 -6.80 -4.22
C SER A 165 10.38 -5.56 -4.93
N LEU A 166 10.13 -5.45 -6.24
CA LEU A 166 10.61 -4.35 -7.06
C LEU A 166 9.85 -3.04 -6.81
N ILE A 167 8.62 -3.07 -6.26
CA ILE A 167 7.94 -1.86 -5.77
C ILE A 167 8.82 -1.16 -4.72
N GLY A 168 9.30 -1.90 -3.72
CA GLY A 168 10.18 -1.34 -2.68
C GLY A 168 11.57 -0.98 -3.21
N LEU A 169 12.21 -1.86 -3.96
CA LEU A 169 13.60 -1.67 -4.41
C LEU A 169 13.76 -0.52 -5.43
N SER A 170 12.76 -0.27 -6.27
CA SER A 170 12.81 0.80 -7.28
C SER A 170 12.67 2.21 -6.70
N LEU A 171 12.19 2.35 -5.47
CA LEU A 171 11.98 3.66 -4.81
C LEU A 171 13.15 4.06 -3.90
N THR A 172 14.29 3.39 -4.02
CA THR A 172 15.50 3.69 -3.23
C THR A 172 16.06 5.09 -3.50
N ALA A 173 16.01 5.56 -4.75
CA ALA A 173 16.43 6.92 -5.11
C ALA A 173 15.57 7.98 -4.41
N VAL A 174 14.25 7.76 -4.34
CA VAL A 174 13.31 8.65 -3.64
C VAL A 174 13.67 8.74 -2.16
N ALA A 175 13.88 7.61 -1.48
CA ALA A 175 14.30 7.62 -0.08
C ALA A 175 15.65 8.34 0.12
N ALA A 176 16.60 8.17 -0.81
CA ALA A 176 17.89 8.85 -0.77
C ALA A 176 17.76 10.37 -0.90
N ASP A 177 16.82 10.87 -1.71
CA ASP A 177 16.57 12.31 -1.88
C ASP A 177 16.01 12.99 -0.62
N PHE A 178 15.23 12.27 0.18
CA PHE A 178 14.83 12.76 1.51
C PHE A 178 15.97 12.65 2.52
N ASN A 179 16.71 11.53 2.51
CA ASN A 179 17.81 11.29 3.46
C ASN A 179 18.99 12.27 3.28
N ARG A 180 19.28 12.70 2.05
CA ARG A 180 20.40 13.61 1.75
C ARG A 180 20.25 14.99 2.39
N THR A 181 19.04 15.38 2.79
CA THR A 181 18.81 16.64 3.53
C THR A 181 19.58 16.63 4.86
N HIS A 182 19.54 15.51 5.61
CA HIS A 182 20.34 15.31 6.81
C HIS A 182 20.42 13.82 7.23
N TRP A 183 21.51 13.13 6.83
CA TRP A 183 21.71 11.71 7.11
C TRP A 183 21.69 11.35 8.60
N GLY A 184 22.20 12.20 9.49
CA GLY A 184 22.22 11.90 10.94
C GLY A 184 20.83 11.67 11.53
N ILE A 185 19.86 12.55 11.23
CA ILE A 185 18.47 12.45 11.68
C ILE A 185 17.76 11.27 10.99
N ALA A 186 18.03 11.05 9.69
CA ALA A 186 17.46 9.93 8.95
C ALA A 186 17.90 8.57 9.54
N ILE A 187 19.20 8.39 9.78
CA ILE A 187 19.76 7.17 10.38
C ILE A 187 19.23 6.99 11.81
N LEU A 188 19.18 8.06 12.60
CA LEU A 188 18.60 7.99 13.95
C LEU A 188 17.13 7.51 13.90
N THR A 189 16.34 8.04 12.98
CA THR A 189 14.95 7.63 12.78
C THR A 189 14.88 6.13 12.50
N LEU A 190 15.70 5.63 11.56
CA LEU A 190 15.77 4.21 11.23
C LEU A 190 16.19 3.35 12.42
N VAL A 191 17.22 3.76 13.16
CA VAL A 191 17.71 3.07 14.36
C VAL A 191 16.63 3.01 15.44
N LEU A 192 15.90 4.10 15.68
CA LEU A 192 14.82 4.13 16.66
C LEU A 192 13.66 3.22 16.26
N ILE A 193 13.26 3.21 14.98
CA ILE A 193 12.21 2.30 14.51
C ILE A 193 12.64 0.84 14.70
N GLY A 194 13.89 0.51 14.33
CA GLY A 194 14.47 -0.82 14.54
C GLY A 194 14.54 -1.19 16.03
N PHE A 195 14.98 -0.27 16.88
CA PHE A 195 15.09 -0.46 18.33
C PHE A 195 13.73 -0.72 18.98
N PHE A 196 12.71 0.09 18.67
CA PHE A 196 11.36 -0.10 19.20
C PHE A 196 10.70 -1.38 18.69
N THR A 197 10.94 -1.75 17.44
CA THR A 197 10.32 -2.94 16.84
C THR A 197 11.01 -4.23 17.28
N LEU A 198 12.34 -4.28 17.20
CA LEU A 198 13.13 -5.51 17.34
C LEU A 198 13.62 -5.76 18.76
N ILE A 199 13.98 -4.71 19.51
CA ILE A 199 14.60 -4.86 20.84
C ILE A 199 13.54 -4.71 21.94
N ILE A 200 12.82 -3.59 21.96
CA ILE A 200 11.86 -3.26 23.02
C ILE A 200 10.41 -3.66 22.65
N GLY A 201 10.17 -4.20 21.46
CA GLY A 201 8.81 -4.51 20.98
C GLY A 201 8.02 -5.45 21.90
N ARG A 202 8.69 -6.34 22.64
CA ARG A 202 8.02 -7.25 23.59
C ARG A 202 7.66 -6.59 24.93
N VAL A 203 8.20 -5.41 25.23
CA VAL A 203 7.94 -4.69 26.49
C VAL A 203 6.54 -4.10 26.45
N ARG A 204 5.73 -4.48 27.44
CA ARG A 204 4.37 -3.96 27.59
C ARG A 204 4.37 -2.83 28.61
N VAL A 205 4.05 -1.62 28.16
CA VAL A 205 4.04 -0.42 28.98
C VAL A 205 2.74 -0.38 29.79
N PRO A 206 2.78 -0.02 31.09
CA PRO A 206 1.56 0.25 31.86
C PRO A 206 0.88 1.51 31.34
N CYS A 207 -0.27 1.36 30.70
CA CYS A 207 -1.12 2.46 30.24
C CYS A 207 -2.33 2.62 31.16
N LEU A 208 -2.76 3.86 31.36
CA LEU A 208 -3.98 4.18 32.10
C LEU A 208 -5.19 3.92 31.20
N GLY A 209 -6.04 2.99 31.61
CA GLY A 209 -7.33 2.73 31.02
C GLY A 209 -8.44 3.26 31.92
N PHE A 210 -9.46 3.88 31.34
CA PHE A 210 -10.65 4.24 32.09
C PHE A 210 -11.84 3.36 31.66
N SER A 211 -12.61 2.86 32.62
CA SER A 211 -13.80 2.06 32.37
C SER A 211 -14.90 2.51 33.29
N LEU A 212 -16.10 2.71 32.75
CA LEU A 212 -17.30 3.10 33.50
C LEU A 212 -17.56 2.20 34.72
N LYS A 213 -17.14 0.93 34.69
CA LYS A 213 -17.29 -0.03 35.80
C LYS A 213 -16.13 -0.05 36.80
N LYS A 214 -14.90 0.22 36.34
CA LYS A 214 -13.68 0.07 37.16
C LYS A 214 -12.96 1.39 37.44
N LYS A 215 -13.56 2.54 37.07
CA LYS A 215 -12.91 3.86 37.04
C LYS A 215 -11.56 3.77 36.30
N CYS A 216 -10.46 4.24 36.91
CA CYS A 216 -9.12 4.17 36.34
C CYS A 216 -8.44 2.85 36.71
N TYR A 217 -7.95 2.10 35.73
CA TYR A 217 -7.19 0.87 35.92
C TYR A 217 -5.96 0.87 35.01
N VAL A 218 -4.85 0.33 35.49
CA VAL A 218 -3.64 0.18 34.68
C VAL A 218 -3.71 -1.12 33.90
N PHE A 219 -3.50 -1.07 32.58
CA PHE A 219 -3.37 -2.26 31.74
C PHE A 219 -2.05 -2.22 30.97
N ARG A 220 -1.51 -3.38 30.63
CA ARG A 220 -0.24 -3.50 29.91
C ARG A 220 -0.48 -3.50 28.39
N TYR A 221 0.09 -2.53 27.68
CA TYR A 221 -0.11 -2.33 26.25
C TYR A 221 1.22 -2.31 25.48
N PRO A 222 1.35 -3.01 24.34
CA PRO A 222 2.59 -3.10 23.58
C PRO A 222 2.80 -1.88 22.67
N VAL A 223 2.99 -0.69 23.27
CA VAL A 223 3.10 0.58 22.54
C VAL A 223 4.23 0.54 21.50
N PHE A 224 5.41 0.06 21.87
CA PHE A 224 6.60 0.06 21.02
C PHE A 224 6.45 -0.82 19.77
N GLN A 225 5.70 -1.92 19.87
CA GLN A 225 5.46 -2.81 18.72
C GLN A 225 4.38 -2.27 17.79
N LEU A 226 3.38 -1.56 18.33
CA LEU A 226 2.22 -1.09 17.57
C LEU A 226 2.41 0.30 16.97
N MET A 227 3.26 1.13 17.58
CA MET A 227 3.49 2.51 17.18
C MET A 227 4.99 2.86 17.05
N PRO A 228 5.87 1.98 16.54
CA PRO A 228 7.31 2.25 16.49
C PRO A 228 7.61 3.46 15.60
N VAL A 229 6.96 3.55 14.44
CA VAL A 229 7.15 4.66 13.49
C VAL A 229 6.76 5.99 14.13
N LEU A 230 5.57 6.10 14.73
CA LEU A 230 5.15 7.37 15.34
C LEU A 230 6.05 7.77 16.50
N LEU A 231 6.42 6.84 17.38
CA LEU A 231 7.32 7.13 18.50
C LEU A 231 8.68 7.64 18.01
N SER A 232 9.25 7.00 16.98
CA SER A 232 10.50 7.44 16.37
C SER A 232 10.37 8.81 15.72
N VAL A 233 9.31 9.05 14.96
CA VAL A 233 9.02 10.36 14.36
C VAL A 233 8.90 11.44 15.44
N GLY A 234 8.18 11.18 16.54
CA GLY A 234 8.03 12.13 17.64
C GLY A 234 9.35 12.47 18.35
N ILE A 235 10.19 11.46 18.60
CA ILE A 235 11.51 11.66 19.23
C ILE A 235 12.46 12.41 18.29
N CYS A 236 12.51 12.02 17.02
CA CYS A 236 13.34 12.71 16.03
C CYS A 236 12.83 14.12 15.76
N TRP A 237 11.52 14.35 15.75
CA TRP A 237 10.94 15.68 15.63
C TRP A 237 11.33 16.56 16.82
N LEU A 238 11.28 16.04 18.05
CA LEU A 238 11.74 16.75 19.24
C LEU A 238 13.23 17.08 19.16
N LEU A 239 14.06 16.15 18.68
CA LEU A 239 15.47 16.40 18.46
C LEU A 239 15.68 17.50 17.39
N SER A 240 14.99 17.41 16.25
CA SER A 240 15.02 18.44 15.21
C SER A 240 14.58 19.80 15.75
N TYR A 241 13.56 19.83 16.62
CA TYR A 241 13.10 21.05 17.28
C TYR A 241 14.20 21.65 18.17
N ILE A 242 14.84 20.84 19.01
CA ILE A 242 15.97 21.30 19.85
C ILE A 242 17.08 21.86 18.97
N LEU A 243 17.48 21.15 17.90
CA LEU A 243 18.52 21.59 16.97
C LEU A 243 18.16 22.84 16.17
N THR A 244 16.86 23.07 15.94
CA THR A 244 16.30 24.27 15.31
C THR A 244 16.45 25.47 16.26
N VAL A 245 16.04 25.32 17.52
CA VAL A 245 16.09 26.38 18.54
C VAL A 245 17.52 26.71 18.97
N THR A 246 18.44 25.75 18.93
CA THR A 246 19.88 25.98 19.23
C THR A 246 20.68 26.49 18.04
N ASP A 247 20.03 26.86 16.92
CA ASP A 247 20.64 27.34 15.68
C ASP A 247 21.79 26.44 15.16
N THR A 248 21.71 25.13 15.46
CA THR A 248 22.71 24.15 15.03
C THR A 248 22.47 23.73 13.58
N LEU A 249 21.20 23.77 13.14
CA LEU A 249 20.82 23.57 11.75
C LEU A 249 20.99 24.88 10.97
N THR A 250 21.45 24.79 9.72
CA THR A 250 21.66 25.95 8.85
C THR A 250 20.41 26.81 8.72
N ASN A 251 20.59 28.13 8.79
CA ASN A 251 19.54 29.13 8.58
C ASN A 251 19.42 29.57 7.11
N ASP A 252 20.29 29.09 6.22
CA ASP A 252 20.24 29.41 4.79
C ASP A 252 19.16 28.59 4.08
N PRO A 253 18.07 29.21 3.58
CA PRO A 253 16.98 28.51 2.90
C PRO A 253 17.42 27.81 1.60
N LYS A 254 18.57 28.19 1.03
CA LYS A 254 19.12 27.56 -0.18
C LYS A 254 19.81 26.24 0.11
N SER A 255 20.21 25.99 1.35
CA SER A 255 20.88 24.75 1.72
C SER A 255 19.85 23.61 1.85
N PRO A 256 20.11 22.42 1.28
CA PRO A 256 19.22 21.26 1.45
C PRO A 256 18.99 20.87 2.92
N ALA A 257 19.96 21.16 3.80
CA ALA A 257 19.86 20.88 5.22
C ALA A 257 18.86 21.80 5.96
N TYR A 258 18.43 22.91 5.36
CA TYR A 258 17.38 23.77 5.91
C TYR A 258 16.05 23.00 6.10
N LYS A 259 15.78 22.04 5.23
CA LYS A 259 14.59 21.17 5.27
C LYS A 259 14.57 20.21 6.48
N ALA A 260 15.65 20.14 7.26
CA ALA A 260 15.70 19.41 8.52
C ALA A 260 15.11 20.20 9.71
N ARG A 261 14.89 21.52 9.55
CA ARG A 261 14.35 22.40 10.58
C ARG A 261 12.83 22.25 10.72
N THR A 262 12.36 22.38 11.96
CA THR A 262 10.93 22.28 12.31
C THR A 262 10.13 23.54 12.01
N ASP A 263 10.79 24.70 11.92
CA ASP A 263 10.20 26.00 11.62
C ASP A 263 10.18 26.34 10.12
N SER A 264 10.75 25.48 9.27
CA SER A 264 10.91 25.71 7.82
C SER A 264 9.61 25.91 7.05
N ARG A 265 8.47 25.49 7.62
CA ARG A 265 7.12 25.48 7.00
C ARG A 265 6.02 25.90 7.99
N LEU A 266 6.36 26.67 9.03
CA LEU A 266 5.42 26.98 10.11
C LEU A 266 4.22 27.80 9.64
N ASP A 267 4.43 28.70 8.67
CA ASP A 267 3.41 29.62 8.17
C ASP A 267 2.26 28.87 7.46
N VAL A 268 2.46 27.63 7.00
CA VAL A 268 1.41 26.78 6.38
C VAL A 268 0.25 26.58 7.34
N VAL A 269 0.55 26.50 8.63
CA VAL A 269 -0.45 26.27 9.67
C VAL A 269 -1.33 27.51 9.86
N SER A 270 -0.84 28.73 9.62
CA SER A 270 -1.69 29.92 9.61
C SER A 270 -2.48 30.05 8.32
N ASP A 271 -1.84 29.79 7.18
CA ASP A 271 -2.36 30.10 5.85
C ASP A 271 -3.50 29.18 5.41
N ILE A 272 -3.46 27.89 5.74
CA ILE A 272 -4.46 26.94 5.25
C ILE A 272 -5.83 27.15 5.91
N ASP A 273 -6.92 26.92 5.19
CA ASP A 273 -8.25 26.99 5.80
C ASP A 273 -8.48 25.93 6.89
N TRP A 274 -9.32 26.26 7.87
CA TRP A 274 -9.69 25.31 8.94
C TRP A 274 -10.43 24.09 8.42
N PHE A 275 -11.35 24.31 7.48
CA PHE A 275 -12.17 23.29 6.88
C PHE A 275 -12.00 23.33 5.37
N SER A 276 -11.54 22.22 4.80
CA SER A 276 -11.43 22.04 3.36
C SER A 276 -12.12 20.74 3.01
N PHE A 277 -13.17 20.81 2.20
CA PHE A 277 -13.91 19.63 1.77
C PHE A 277 -13.42 19.22 0.37
N PRO A 278 -12.86 18.01 0.19
CA PRO A 278 -12.41 17.56 -1.12
C PRO A 278 -13.60 17.39 -2.09
N LEU A 279 -13.82 18.37 -2.95
CA LEU A 279 -14.85 18.32 -3.97
C LEU A 279 -14.32 17.61 -5.24
N PRO A 280 -15.17 16.84 -5.93
CA PRO A 280 -14.80 16.28 -7.23
C PRO A 280 -14.37 17.37 -8.21
N PHE A 281 -13.27 17.11 -8.93
CA PHE A 281 -12.73 17.95 -10.00
C PHE A 281 -12.32 19.37 -9.57
N SER A 282 -11.94 19.55 -8.30
CA SER A 282 -11.47 20.84 -7.75
C SER A 282 -10.24 21.41 -8.47
N PHE A 283 -9.40 20.55 -9.04
CA PHE A 283 -8.18 20.91 -9.78
C PHE A 283 -8.41 20.97 -11.30
N GLY A 284 -9.68 20.97 -11.73
CA GLY A 284 -10.11 20.95 -13.12
C GLY A 284 -10.47 19.57 -13.66
N ILE A 285 -10.81 19.50 -14.95
CA ILE A 285 -11.27 18.28 -15.63
C ILE A 285 -10.07 17.35 -15.87
N PRO A 286 -10.14 16.06 -15.49
CA PRO A 286 -9.03 15.13 -15.69
C PRO A 286 -8.68 14.91 -17.16
N THR A 287 -7.40 14.71 -17.43
CA THR A 287 -6.86 14.38 -18.76
C THR A 287 -6.32 12.96 -18.78
N VAL A 288 -6.25 12.36 -19.96
CA VAL A 288 -5.85 10.96 -20.13
C VAL A 288 -4.84 10.88 -21.28
N SER A 289 -3.83 10.03 -21.11
CA SER A 289 -2.89 9.64 -22.15
C SER A 289 -2.79 8.13 -22.21
N ALA A 290 -2.47 7.58 -23.39
CA ALA A 290 -2.32 6.14 -23.54
C ALA A 290 -1.22 5.60 -22.61
N ALA A 291 -0.08 6.31 -22.54
CA ALA A 291 1.05 5.95 -21.69
C ALA A 291 0.69 5.96 -20.20
N GLY A 292 0.04 7.04 -19.73
CA GLY A 292 -0.41 7.14 -18.35
C GLY A 292 -1.43 6.05 -18.01
N PHE A 293 -2.43 5.82 -18.85
CA PHE A 293 -3.45 4.79 -18.61
C PHE A 293 -2.84 3.40 -18.48
N VAL A 294 -1.97 3.01 -19.42
CA VAL A 294 -1.35 1.67 -19.43
C VAL A 294 -0.42 1.48 -18.23
N GLY A 295 0.36 2.50 -17.84
CA GLY A 295 1.17 2.47 -16.63
C GLY A 295 0.34 2.31 -15.35
N MET A 296 -0.72 3.12 -15.21
CA MET A 296 -1.65 3.06 -14.08
C MET A 296 -2.42 1.73 -14.03
N LEU A 297 -2.75 1.14 -15.18
CA LEU A 297 -3.37 -0.17 -15.27
C LEU A 297 -2.44 -1.27 -14.74
N GLY A 298 -1.15 -1.23 -15.09
CA GLY A 298 -0.14 -2.14 -14.53
C GLY A 298 -0.04 -2.05 -13.00
N ALA A 299 0.02 -0.83 -12.46
CA ALA A 299 0.00 -0.61 -11.01
C ALA A 299 -1.30 -1.11 -10.36
N THR A 300 -2.44 -0.87 -11.00
CA THR A 300 -3.74 -1.33 -10.53
C THR A 300 -3.80 -2.86 -10.43
N LEU A 301 -3.35 -3.58 -11.47
CA LEU A 301 -3.33 -5.05 -11.46
C LEU A 301 -2.41 -5.60 -10.35
N SER A 302 -1.25 -4.99 -10.14
CA SER A 302 -0.36 -5.37 -9.03
C SER A 302 -1.01 -5.10 -7.67
N SER A 303 -1.65 -3.95 -7.50
CA SER A 303 -2.33 -3.59 -6.25
C SER A 303 -3.45 -4.58 -5.92
N VAL A 304 -4.15 -5.09 -6.94
CA VAL A 304 -5.17 -6.14 -6.76
C VAL A 304 -4.56 -7.44 -6.22
N ILE A 305 -3.40 -7.86 -6.74
CA ILE A 305 -2.70 -9.07 -6.27
C ILE A 305 -2.29 -8.90 -4.81
N GLU A 306 -1.74 -7.75 -4.44
CA GLU A 306 -1.38 -7.41 -3.06
C GLU A 306 -2.60 -7.44 -2.13
N SER A 307 -3.69 -6.75 -2.50
CA SER A 307 -4.94 -6.72 -1.73
C SER A 307 -5.56 -8.10 -1.51
N VAL A 308 -5.51 -8.99 -2.51
CA VAL A 308 -6.00 -10.38 -2.33
C VAL A 308 -5.20 -11.09 -1.23
N GLY A 309 -3.87 -10.95 -1.23
CA GLY A 309 -3.01 -11.48 -0.17
C GLY A 309 -3.40 -10.93 1.20
N ASP A 310 -3.65 -9.62 1.28
CA ASP A 310 -4.08 -8.95 2.50
C ASP A 310 -5.45 -9.44 3.01
N TYR A 311 -6.40 -9.74 2.13
CA TYR A 311 -7.69 -10.29 2.55
C TYR A 311 -7.53 -11.66 3.25
N PHE A 312 -6.71 -12.53 2.68
CA PHE A 312 -6.41 -13.83 3.27
C PHE A 312 -5.60 -13.70 4.57
N ALA A 313 -4.62 -12.80 4.61
CA ALA A 313 -3.84 -12.52 5.82
C ALA A 313 -4.73 -11.98 6.94
N ALA A 314 -5.60 -11.02 6.63
CA ALA A 314 -6.57 -10.45 7.57
C ALA A 314 -7.54 -11.51 8.09
N ALA A 315 -8.10 -12.35 7.22
CA ALA A 315 -8.98 -13.44 7.63
C ALA A 315 -8.26 -14.42 8.57
N ARG A 316 -7.07 -14.87 8.18
CA ARG A 316 -6.24 -15.81 8.97
C ARG A 316 -5.87 -15.25 10.34
N ILE A 317 -5.35 -14.03 10.40
CA ILE A 317 -4.94 -13.39 11.67
C ILE A 317 -6.16 -13.13 12.58
N SER A 318 -7.33 -12.90 11.98
CA SER A 318 -8.60 -12.71 12.69
C SER A 318 -9.30 -14.02 13.09
N ASN A 319 -8.73 -15.19 12.78
CA ASN A 319 -9.40 -16.50 12.91
C ASN A 319 -10.78 -16.54 12.21
N ALA A 320 -10.93 -15.83 11.11
CA ALA A 320 -12.11 -15.90 10.24
C ALA A 320 -11.90 -16.97 9.17
N SER A 321 -13.00 -17.56 8.69
CA SER A 321 -12.93 -18.48 7.55
C SER A 321 -12.32 -17.77 6.33
N PRO A 322 -11.59 -18.48 5.47
CA PRO A 322 -11.05 -17.91 4.23
C PRO A 322 -12.13 -17.17 3.44
N PRO A 323 -11.83 -15.99 2.87
CA PRO A 323 -12.81 -15.19 2.14
C PRO A 323 -13.27 -15.96 0.90
N PRO A 324 -14.58 -16.19 0.71
CA PRO A 324 -15.09 -16.84 -0.48
C PRO A 324 -14.87 -15.97 -1.73
N PRO A 325 -14.88 -16.54 -2.95
CA PRO A 325 -14.61 -15.79 -4.19
C PRO A 325 -15.46 -14.54 -4.35
N HIS A 326 -16.73 -14.59 -3.96
CA HIS A 326 -17.63 -13.45 -4.06
C HIS A 326 -17.24 -12.30 -3.11
N ALA A 327 -16.66 -12.60 -1.95
CA ALA A 327 -16.20 -11.58 -1.02
C ALA A 327 -14.90 -10.93 -1.51
N ILE A 328 -14.02 -11.70 -2.15
CA ILE A 328 -12.80 -11.20 -2.80
C ILE A 328 -13.18 -10.26 -3.95
N ASN A 329 -14.05 -10.70 -4.86
CA ASN A 329 -14.55 -9.92 -5.98
C ASN A 329 -15.16 -8.58 -5.54
N ARG A 330 -15.94 -8.61 -4.45
CA ARG A 330 -16.46 -7.38 -3.82
C ARG A 330 -15.41 -6.49 -3.23
N GLY A 331 -14.42 -7.05 -2.56
CA GLY A 331 -13.27 -6.29 -2.06
C GLY A 331 -12.60 -5.52 -3.19
N ILE A 332 -12.28 -6.22 -4.28
CA ILE A 332 -11.62 -5.64 -5.46
C ILE A 332 -12.49 -4.54 -6.10
N ALA A 333 -13.80 -4.80 -6.26
CA ALA A 333 -14.71 -3.81 -6.83
C ALA A 333 -14.85 -2.56 -5.94
N ALA A 334 -14.93 -2.73 -4.61
CA ALA A 334 -15.01 -1.62 -3.67
C ALA A 334 -13.71 -0.80 -3.61
N GLU A 335 -12.56 -1.45 -3.71
CA GLU A 335 -11.25 -0.77 -3.85
C GLU A 335 -11.17 0.02 -5.15
N GLY A 336 -11.51 -0.59 -6.29
CA GLY A 336 -11.55 0.12 -7.58
C GLY A 336 -12.48 1.32 -7.56
N PHE A 337 -13.67 1.18 -6.96
CA PHE A 337 -14.63 2.27 -6.83
C PHE A 337 -14.09 3.40 -5.93
N SER A 338 -13.44 3.04 -4.82
CA SER A 338 -12.78 4.01 -3.94
C SER A 338 -11.63 4.74 -4.64
N SER A 339 -10.87 4.03 -5.49
CA SER A 339 -9.81 4.61 -6.31
C SER A 339 -10.34 5.56 -7.39
N ILE A 340 -11.51 5.29 -7.99
CA ILE A 340 -12.20 6.26 -8.88
C ILE A 340 -12.51 7.54 -8.12
N ILE A 341 -13.11 7.44 -6.93
CA ILE A 341 -13.40 8.62 -6.09
C ILE A 341 -12.10 9.35 -5.74
N SER A 342 -11.04 8.60 -5.42
CA SER A 342 -9.71 9.15 -5.12
C SER A 342 -9.16 10.01 -6.26
N GLY A 343 -9.29 9.52 -7.50
CA GLY A 343 -8.96 10.30 -8.70
C GLY A 343 -9.88 11.51 -8.89
N MET A 344 -11.19 11.38 -8.65
CA MET A 344 -12.13 12.49 -8.76
C MET A 344 -11.80 13.66 -7.83
N VAL A 345 -11.47 13.38 -6.56
CA VAL A 345 -11.15 14.43 -5.57
C VAL A 345 -9.69 14.90 -5.62
N GLY A 346 -8.84 14.24 -6.42
CA GLY A 346 -7.46 14.66 -6.63
C GLY A 346 -6.48 14.24 -5.54
N ALA A 347 -6.65 13.04 -4.96
CA ALA A 347 -5.70 12.53 -3.96
C ALA A 347 -4.32 12.18 -4.57
N GLY A 348 -4.24 12.04 -5.90
CA GLY A 348 -3.01 11.72 -6.62
C GLY A 348 -2.53 10.27 -6.46
N HIS A 349 -3.35 9.40 -5.85
CA HIS A 349 -3.07 7.99 -5.67
C HIS A 349 -4.36 7.17 -5.62
N ALA A 350 -4.26 5.87 -5.88
CA ALA A 350 -5.36 4.93 -5.74
C ALA A 350 -5.36 4.36 -4.33
N THR A 351 -6.41 3.62 -3.98
CA THR A 351 -6.58 3.03 -2.65
C THR A 351 -6.24 1.54 -2.66
N THR A 352 -5.57 1.08 -1.60
CA THR A 352 -5.20 -0.33 -1.39
C THR A 352 -5.30 -0.71 0.09
N SER A 353 -5.26 -2.01 0.37
CA SER A 353 -5.22 -2.57 1.73
C SER A 353 -3.90 -2.29 2.43
N TYR A 354 -3.94 -1.92 3.71
CA TYR A 354 -2.72 -1.67 4.50
C TYR A 354 -2.33 -2.89 5.35
N SER A 355 -1.34 -3.63 4.87
CA SER A 355 -0.76 -4.82 5.53
C SER A 355 -0.21 -4.53 6.93
N GLY A 356 0.33 -3.32 7.19
CA GLY A 356 0.79 -2.90 8.52
C GLY A 356 -0.35 -2.89 9.56
N ASN A 357 -1.52 -2.38 9.17
CA ASN A 357 -2.72 -2.38 10.01
C ASN A 357 -3.27 -3.80 10.26
N ILE A 358 -3.14 -4.69 9.28
CA ILE A 358 -3.46 -6.11 9.42
C ILE A 358 -2.51 -6.80 10.40
N GLY A 359 -1.21 -6.52 10.33
CA GLY A 359 -0.21 -7.02 11.28
C GLY A 359 -0.52 -6.63 12.72
N ALA A 360 -1.04 -5.42 12.95
CA ALA A 360 -1.45 -4.96 14.27
C ALA A 360 -2.61 -5.78 14.88
N ILE A 361 -3.45 -6.43 14.08
CA ILE A 361 -4.48 -7.38 14.55
C ILE A 361 -3.80 -8.59 15.22
N GLY A 362 -2.68 -9.05 14.67
CA GLY A 362 -1.94 -10.20 15.19
C GLY A 362 -1.43 -9.99 16.61
N ILE A 363 -1.13 -8.72 16.96
CA ILE A 363 -0.62 -8.31 18.27
C ILE A 363 -1.78 -7.98 19.22
N THR A 364 -2.71 -7.12 18.78
CA THR A 364 -3.83 -6.64 19.61
C THR A 364 -4.91 -7.68 19.84
N LYS A 365 -5.03 -8.65 18.92
CA LYS A 365 -6.15 -9.60 18.84
C LYS A 365 -7.52 -8.93 18.70
N VAL A 366 -7.56 -7.71 18.15
CA VAL A 366 -8.80 -6.96 17.91
C VAL A 366 -9.07 -6.84 16.41
N ALA A 367 -9.97 -7.68 15.90
CA ALA A 367 -10.37 -7.74 14.49
C ALA A 367 -11.79 -7.18 14.22
N SER A 368 -12.39 -6.50 15.19
CA SER A 368 -13.77 -6.02 15.06
C SER A 368 -13.89 -4.94 13.98
N ARG A 369 -14.72 -5.17 12.95
CA ARG A 369 -15.01 -4.19 11.88
C ARG A 369 -15.35 -2.79 12.39
N ARG A 370 -16.07 -2.68 13.51
CA ARG A 370 -16.47 -1.40 14.09
C ARG A 370 -15.27 -0.54 14.48
N VAL A 371 -14.15 -1.17 14.88
CA VAL A 371 -12.90 -0.45 15.21
C VAL A 371 -12.37 0.23 13.95
N PHE A 372 -12.34 -0.49 12.83
CA PHE A 372 -11.87 0.01 11.54
C PHE A 372 -12.82 1.05 10.94
N GLN A 373 -14.14 0.87 11.08
CA GLN A 373 -15.14 1.84 10.64
C GLN A 373 -15.02 3.17 11.41
N VAL A 374 -14.84 3.12 12.73
CA VAL A 374 -14.64 4.33 13.53
C VAL A 374 -13.28 4.98 13.24
N ALA A 375 -12.23 4.18 13.02
CA ALA A 375 -10.94 4.69 12.55
C ALA A 375 -11.07 5.41 11.20
N GLY A 376 -11.80 4.81 10.24
CA GLY A 376 -12.10 5.43 8.96
C GLY A 376 -12.90 6.73 9.10
N LEU A 377 -13.86 6.79 10.03
CA LEU A 377 -14.60 8.02 10.33
C LEU A 377 -13.68 9.13 10.88
N ILE A 378 -12.74 8.77 11.74
CA ILE A 378 -11.75 9.73 12.29
C ILE A 378 -10.83 10.26 11.19
N LEU A 379 -10.38 9.39 10.29
CA LEU A 379 -9.54 9.80 9.15
C LEU A 379 -10.34 10.68 8.17
N LEU A 380 -11.61 10.36 7.93
CA LEU A 380 -12.52 11.17 7.12
C LEU A 380 -12.68 12.57 7.70
N ILE A 381 -12.98 12.68 9.01
CA ILE A 381 -13.13 13.96 9.69
C ILE A 381 -11.78 14.71 9.74
N GLY A 382 -10.68 14.00 10.00
CA GLY A 382 -9.34 14.55 10.00
C GLY A 382 -8.93 15.14 8.66
N GLY A 383 -9.33 14.51 7.55
CA GLY A 383 -9.10 15.04 6.20
C GLY A 383 -9.94 16.27 5.83
N ILE A 384 -11.08 16.49 6.51
CA ILE A 384 -11.86 17.73 6.35
C ILE A 384 -11.22 18.91 7.11
N ILE A 385 -10.48 18.61 8.18
CA ILE A 385 -9.80 19.62 9.00
C ILE A 385 -8.43 19.91 8.37
N GLY A 386 -8.34 20.92 7.51
CA GLY A 386 -7.12 21.24 6.74
C GLY A 386 -5.88 21.50 7.62
N LYS A 387 -6.08 22.02 8.84
CA LYS A 387 -5.00 22.19 9.83
C LYS A 387 -4.33 20.88 10.21
N PHE A 388 -5.04 19.75 10.17
CA PHE A 388 -4.44 18.45 10.46
C PHE A 388 -3.41 18.07 9.39
N GLY A 389 -3.74 18.28 8.10
CA GLY A 389 -2.79 18.11 7.00
C GLY A 389 -1.59 19.05 7.10
N ALA A 390 -1.81 20.33 7.47
CA ALA A 390 -0.74 21.29 7.66
C ALA A 390 0.20 20.95 8.83
N VAL A 391 -0.30 20.43 9.95
CA VAL A 391 0.59 19.99 11.04
C VAL A 391 1.48 18.82 10.59
N LEU A 392 0.97 17.96 9.72
CA LEU A 392 1.74 16.84 9.19
C LEU A 392 2.84 17.27 8.20
N THR A 393 2.71 18.43 7.55
CA THR A 393 3.78 18.97 6.68
C THR A 393 4.98 19.51 7.46
N LEU A 394 4.81 19.75 8.76
CA LEU A 394 5.88 20.17 9.68
C LEU A 394 6.86 19.04 10.02
N ILE A 395 6.61 17.80 9.59
CA ILE A 395 7.56 16.71 9.76
C ILE A 395 8.75 16.96 8.81
N PRO A 396 9.96 17.15 9.36
CA PRO A 396 11.16 17.36 8.55
C PRO A 396 11.42 16.23 7.54
N ASP A 397 11.89 16.61 6.36
CA ASP A 397 12.22 15.70 5.26
C ASP A 397 13.17 14.55 5.64
N PRO A 398 14.24 14.71 6.46
CA PRO A 398 15.11 13.58 6.81
C PRO A 398 14.41 12.53 7.68
N ILE A 399 13.38 12.90 8.45
CA ILE A 399 12.59 11.97 9.26
C ILE A 399 11.68 11.13 8.36
N ILE A 400 11.10 11.77 7.34
CA ILE A 400 10.33 11.10 6.30
C ILE A 400 11.23 10.13 5.54
N GLY A 401 12.45 10.54 5.15
CA GLY A 401 13.43 9.69 4.49
C GLY A 401 13.80 8.44 5.30
N GLY A 402 14.08 8.60 6.60
CA GLY A 402 14.36 7.46 7.49
C GLY A 402 13.18 6.48 7.60
N THR A 403 11.96 7.01 7.63
CA THR A 403 10.72 6.20 7.62
C THR A 403 10.49 5.50 6.28
N LEU A 404 10.70 6.20 5.17
CA LEU A 404 10.59 5.64 3.82
C LEU A 404 11.59 4.51 3.59
N THR A 405 12.82 4.67 4.08
CA THR A 405 13.88 3.66 3.96
C THR A 405 13.44 2.31 4.54
N ILE A 406 12.85 2.31 5.74
CA ILE A 406 12.35 1.07 6.35
C ILE A 406 11.07 0.57 5.69
N VAL A 407 10.16 1.46 5.27
CA VAL A 407 8.91 1.06 4.59
C VAL A 407 9.20 0.37 3.27
N PHE A 408 10.03 0.96 2.41
CA PHE A 408 10.41 0.37 1.12
C PHE A 408 11.21 -0.92 1.30
N GLY A 409 12.11 -0.98 2.29
CA GLY A 409 12.82 -2.21 2.64
C GLY A 409 11.88 -3.33 3.12
N MET A 410 10.86 -2.99 3.91
CA MET A 410 9.87 -3.96 4.38
C MET A 410 8.97 -4.45 3.24
N VAL A 411 8.52 -3.56 2.34
CA VAL A 411 7.78 -3.97 1.12
C VAL A 411 8.60 -4.93 0.28
N ALA A 412 9.89 -4.64 0.07
CA ALA A 412 10.79 -5.53 -0.64
C ALA A 412 10.90 -6.91 0.04
N ALA A 413 11.06 -6.93 1.38
CA ALA A 413 11.14 -8.17 2.16
C ALA A 413 9.83 -8.97 2.15
N VAL A 414 8.66 -8.32 2.14
CA VAL A 414 7.35 -8.98 2.01
C VAL A 414 7.26 -9.70 0.67
N GLY A 415 7.66 -9.07 -0.43
CA GLY A 415 7.72 -9.71 -1.75
C GLY A 415 8.63 -10.95 -1.75
N ILE A 416 9.83 -10.84 -1.17
CA ILE A 416 10.77 -11.96 -1.04
C ILE A 416 10.18 -13.09 -0.19
N SER A 417 9.41 -12.77 0.86
CA SER A 417 8.81 -13.78 1.75
C SER A 417 7.82 -14.72 1.03
N VAL A 418 7.24 -14.29 -0.10
CA VAL A 418 6.36 -15.14 -0.93
C VAL A 418 7.15 -16.30 -1.56
N LEU A 419 8.47 -16.18 -1.71
CA LEU A 419 9.32 -17.24 -2.21
C LEU A 419 9.46 -18.43 -1.24
N GLN A 420 9.00 -18.31 0.02
CA GLN A 420 8.98 -19.44 0.94
C GLN A 420 8.16 -20.64 0.43
N PHE A 421 7.27 -20.41 -0.55
CA PHE A 421 6.40 -21.45 -1.11
C PHE A 421 7.02 -22.20 -2.30
N ILE A 422 8.04 -21.64 -2.95
CA ILE A 422 8.67 -22.25 -4.13
C ILE A 422 9.72 -23.29 -3.75
N ASP A 423 10.06 -24.17 -4.69
CA ASP A 423 11.22 -25.05 -4.54
C ASP A 423 12.51 -24.32 -4.97
N PHE A 424 13.39 -24.03 -4.01
CA PHE A 424 14.70 -23.41 -4.25
C PHE A 424 15.76 -24.39 -4.77
N SER A 425 15.51 -25.70 -4.74
CA SER A 425 16.41 -26.69 -5.34
C SER A 425 16.28 -26.75 -6.86
N SER A 426 15.21 -26.18 -7.43
CA SER A 426 15.01 -26.12 -8.86
C SER A 426 15.78 -24.98 -9.52
N THR A 427 16.70 -25.32 -10.42
CA THR A 427 17.40 -24.36 -11.28
C THR A 427 16.43 -23.54 -12.14
N ARG A 428 15.29 -24.12 -12.55
CA ARG A 428 14.24 -23.40 -13.29
C ARG A 428 13.76 -22.21 -12.47
N ASN A 429 13.33 -22.45 -11.23
CA ASN A 429 12.77 -21.40 -10.38
C ASN A 429 13.80 -20.32 -10.06
N LEU A 430 15.03 -20.71 -9.71
CA LEU A 430 16.12 -19.78 -9.45
C LEU A 430 16.44 -18.90 -10.66
N THR A 431 16.47 -19.48 -11.86
CA THR A 431 16.75 -18.75 -13.11
C THR A 431 15.65 -17.76 -13.44
N ILE A 432 14.38 -18.18 -13.34
CA ILE A 432 13.23 -17.30 -13.57
C ILE A 432 13.25 -16.11 -12.62
N LEU A 433 13.47 -16.37 -11.33
CA LEU A 433 13.54 -15.35 -10.31
C LEU A 433 14.70 -14.37 -10.56
N ALA A 434 15.90 -14.87 -10.85
CA ALA A 434 17.09 -14.06 -11.09
C ALA A 434 16.91 -13.12 -12.30
N ILE A 435 16.42 -13.64 -13.43
CA ILE A 435 16.15 -12.86 -14.64
C ILE A 435 15.11 -11.77 -14.36
N SER A 436 14.01 -12.14 -13.71
CA SER A 436 12.90 -11.22 -13.44
C SER A 436 13.30 -10.07 -12.50
N MET A 437 14.07 -10.37 -11.45
CA MET A 437 14.55 -9.37 -10.50
C MET A 437 15.58 -8.42 -11.12
N ILE A 438 16.60 -8.95 -11.79
CA ILE A 438 17.69 -8.14 -12.35
C ILE A 438 17.20 -7.30 -13.53
N LEU A 439 16.50 -7.89 -14.50
CA LEU A 439 15.96 -7.13 -15.63
C LEU A 439 14.91 -6.10 -15.17
N GLY A 440 14.13 -6.44 -14.14
CA GLY A 440 13.18 -5.53 -13.52
C GLY A 440 13.80 -4.24 -13.00
N LEU A 441 15.03 -4.25 -12.49
CA LEU A 441 15.74 -3.03 -12.08
C LEU A 441 16.57 -2.43 -13.22
N MET A 442 17.22 -3.28 -14.00
CA MET A 442 18.19 -2.86 -15.01
C MET A 442 17.55 -2.13 -16.19
N ILE A 443 16.38 -2.58 -16.67
CA ILE A 443 15.71 -1.97 -17.82
C ILE A 443 15.26 -0.53 -17.51
N PRO A 444 14.54 -0.26 -16.39
CA PRO A 444 14.22 1.12 -16.00
C PRO A 444 15.46 2.00 -15.85
N GLN A 445 16.52 1.47 -15.22
CA GLN A 445 17.75 2.23 -15.01
C GLN A 445 18.43 2.58 -16.34
N TRP A 446 18.56 1.61 -17.25
CA TRP A 446 19.12 1.84 -18.58
C TRP A 446 18.30 2.86 -19.36
N LEU A 447 16.97 2.77 -19.30
CA LEU A 447 16.08 3.68 -20.00
C LEU A 447 16.18 5.12 -19.46
N SER A 448 16.34 5.28 -18.14
CA SER A 448 16.53 6.61 -17.53
C SER A 448 17.81 7.31 -18.02
N GLN A 449 18.81 6.55 -18.46
CA GLN A 449 20.07 7.05 -19.01
C GLN A 449 20.03 7.22 -20.53
N ASN A 450 19.06 6.61 -21.22
CA ASN A 450 18.97 6.56 -22.68
C ASN A 450 17.55 6.93 -23.14
N THR A 451 17.13 8.15 -22.87
CA THR A 451 15.75 8.63 -23.12
C THR A 451 15.33 8.58 -24.59
N ASP A 452 16.31 8.60 -25.49
CA ASP A 452 16.12 8.69 -26.94
C ASP A 452 16.25 7.32 -27.62
N ALA A 453 16.47 6.25 -26.85
CA ALA A 453 16.69 4.91 -27.40
C ALA A 453 15.41 4.26 -27.96
N ILE A 454 14.22 4.72 -27.55
CA ILE A 454 12.93 4.25 -28.06
C ILE A 454 12.40 5.30 -29.02
N ASP A 455 12.48 4.97 -30.30
CA ASP A 455 11.90 5.71 -31.44
C ASP A 455 11.29 4.69 -32.40
N THR A 456 9.98 4.46 -32.24
CA THR A 456 9.21 3.54 -33.10
C THR A 456 8.55 4.28 -34.28
N GLY A 457 8.73 5.61 -34.37
CA GLY A 457 8.02 6.48 -35.31
C GLY A 457 6.60 6.86 -34.87
N SER A 458 6.14 6.40 -33.71
CA SER A 458 4.85 6.79 -33.10
C SER A 458 5.06 7.30 -31.69
N GLU A 459 4.83 8.59 -31.48
CA GLU A 459 5.04 9.25 -30.17
C GLU A 459 4.22 8.58 -29.05
N ASP A 460 2.96 8.23 -29.33
CA ASP A 460 2.09 7.55 -28.35
C ASP A 460 2.65 6.18 -27.94
N LEU A 461 3.14 5.40 -28.91
CA LEU A 461 3.71 4.07 -28.65
C LEU A 461 5.02 4.20 -27.86
N ASP A 462 5.85 5.16 -28.22
CA ASP A 462 7.12 5.44 -27.53
C ASP A 462 6.86 5.84 -26.08
N GLN A 463 5.88 6.70 -25.81
CA GLN A 463 5.51 7.07 -24.46
C GLN A 463 4.99 5.86 -23.66
N VAL A 464 4.15 5.01 -24.26
CA VAL A 464 3.64 3.78 -23.62
C VAL A 464 4.79 2.85 -23.25
N LEU A 465 5.70 2.59 -24.19
CA LEU A 465 6.88 1.76 -23.97
C LEU A 465 7.79 2.37 -22.90
N LYS A 466 8.00 3.69 -22.92
CA LYS A 466 8.81 4.39 -21.93
C LYS A 466 8.23 4.25 -20.52
N VAL A 467 6.92 4.41 -20.35
CA VAL A 467 6.25 4.26 -19.04
C VAL A 467 6.29 2.80 -18.56
N LEU A 468 6.00 1.84 -19.43
CA LEU A 468 5.99 0.41 -19.06
C LEU A 468 7.38 -0.09 -18.70
N LEU A 469 8.38 0.17 -19.55
CA LEU A 469 9.76 -0.27 -19.34
C LEU A 469 10.46 0.53 -18.23
N GLY A 470 10.04 1.77 -17.98
CA GLY A 470 10.45 2.58 -16.83
C GLY A 470 9.87 2.11 -15.49
N THR A 471 8.87 1.22 -15.50
CA THR A 471 8.21 0.74 -14.29
C THR A 471 8.77 -0.62 -13.87
N ALA A 472 9.68 -0.63 -12.90
CA ALA A 472 10.42 -1.83 -12.47
C ALA A 472 9.53 -3.03 -12.11
N MET A 473 8.48 -2.78 -11.31
CA MET A 473 7.51 -3.79 -10.90
C MET A 473 6.77 -4.42 -12.07
N PHE A 474 6.49 -3.64 -13.14
CA PHE A 474 5.82 -4.14 -14.33
C PHE A 474 6.76 -5.05 -15.12
N VAL A 475 7.99 -4.59 -15.37
CA VAL A 475 9.02 -5.36 -16.08
C VAL A 475 9.29 -6.68 -15.38
N GLY A 476 9.62 -6.65 -14.08
CA GLY A 476 9.94 -7.87 -13.35
C GLY A 476 8.72 -8.79 -13.17
N GLY A 477 7.52 -8.22 -12.97
CA GLY A 477 6.29 -8.99 -12.86
C GLY A 477 5.90 -9.69 -14.16
N VAL A 478 5.94 -8.98 -15.29
CA VAL A 478 5.62 -9.54 -16.61
C VAL A 478 6.66 -10.58 -17.04
N LEU A 479 7.94 -10.33 -16.82
CA LEU A 479 8.98 -11.32 -17.08
C LEU A 479 8.80 -12.58 -16.23
N GLY A 480 8.54 -12.41 -14.93
CA GLY A 480 8.26 -13.53 -14.03
C GLY A 480 7.01 -14.30 -14.44
N PHE A 481 5.96 -13.61 -14.89
CA PHE A 481 4.74 -14.22 -15.41
C PHE A 481 4.98 -15.02 -16.69
N ILE A 482 5.63 -14.41 -17.68
CA ILE A 482 5.89 -15.04 -18.97
C ILE A 482 6.79 -16.26 -18.78
N LEU A 483 7.91 -16.11 -18.08
CA LEU A 483 8.87 -17.19 -17.89
C LEU A 483 8.29 -18.33 -17.05
N ASP A 484 7.51 -18.05 -15.99
CA ASP A 484 6.90 -19.10 -15.18
C ASP A 484 5.82 -19.90 -15.93
N ASN A 485 5.16 -19.30 -16.93
CA ASN A 485 4.18 -20.00 -17.75
C ASN A 485 4.77 -20.62 -19.04
N LEU A 486 5.88 -20.09 -19.54
CA LEU A 486 6.57 -20.59 -20.72
C LEU A 486 7.45 -21.81 -20.40
N VAL A 487 8.19 -21.76 -19.28
CA VAL A 487 9.12 -22.83 -18.92
C VAL A 487 8.36 -23.96 -18.21
N PRO A 488 8.42 -25.20 -18.73
CA PRO A 488 7.69 -26.33 -18.16
C PRO A 488 8.12 -26.58 -16.71
N GLY A 489 7.15 -26.81 -15.82
CA GLY A 489 7.37 -27.07 -14.40
C GLY A 489 6.08 -27.50 -13.71
N THR A 490 6.18 -28.30 -12.66
CA THR A 490 5.00 -28.82 -11.94
C THR A 490 4.40 -27.75 -11.03
N LEU A 491 3.10 -27.88 -10.68
CA LEU A 491 2.45 -26.94 -9.77
C LEU A 491 3.07 -26.94 -8.36
N GLU A 492 3.64 -28.07 -7.95
CA GLU A 492 4.38 -28.22 -6.69
C GLU A 492 5.72 -27.50 -6.72
N GLU A 493 6.51 -27.73 -7.76
CA GLU A 493 7.80 -27.07 -7.98
C GLU A 493 7.62 -25.54 -8.05
N ARG A 494 6.59 -25.07 -8.75
CA ARG A 494 6.21 -23.64 -8.84
C ARG A 494 5.72 -23.06 -7.50
N GLY A 495 5.48 -23.89 -6.49
CA GLY A 495 4.97 -23.47 -5.18
C GLY A 495 3.49 -23.08 -5.15
N ILE A 496 2.74 -23.29 -6.24
CA ILE A 496 1.33 -22.88 -6.35
C ILE A 496 0.45 -23.68 -5.39
N LEU A 497 0.70 -24.99 -5.25
CA LEU A 497 -0.09 -25.83 -4.34
C LEU A 497 0.15 -25.43 -2.88
N LYS A 498 1.42 -25.33 -2.45
CA LYS A 498 1.79 -24.89 -1.09
C LYS A 498 1.26 -23.50 -0.76
N TRP A 499 1.38 -22.57 -1.72
CA TRP A 499 0.85 -21.21 -1.55
C TRP A 499 -0.67 -21.23 -1.39
N ARG A 500 -1.39 -21.92 -2.29
CA ARG A 500 -2.86 -22.02 -2.22
C ARG A 500 -3.31 -22.69 -0.92
N GLU A 501 -2.67 -23.77 -0.52
CA GLU A 501 -2.93 -24.43 0.76
C GLU A 501 -2.77 -23.43 1.92
N SER A 502 -1.71 -22.63 1.93
CA SER A 502 -1.49 -21.62 2.98
C SER A 502 -2.61 -20.55 3.07
N LEU A 503 -3.35 -20.31 1.99
CA LEU A 503 -4.50 -19.40 1.95
C LEU A 503 -5.77 -20.04 2.55
N TYR A 504 -5.92 -21.37 2.48
CA TYR A 504 -7.13 -22.08 2.89
C TYR A 504 -7.01 -22.86 4.21
N THR A 505 -5.84 -23.41 4.55
CA THR A 505 -5.64 -24.31 5.71
C THR A 505 -4.86 -23.61 6.83
N LYS A 506 -5.60 -23.05 7.81
CA LYS A 506 -5.20 -22.82 9.22
C LYS A 506 -6.28 -22.13 10.09
N SER A 507 -7.57 -22.21 9.72
CA SER A 507 -8.65 -21.76 10.61
C SER A 507 -9.08 -22.90 11.52
N GLY A 508 -8.55 -22.93 12.74
CA GLY A 508 -9.08 -23.75 13.82
C GLY A 508 -10.48 -23.25 14.20
N GLY A 509 -11.49 -24.10 13.98
CA GLY A 509 -12.88 -23.83 14.34
C GLY A 509 -13.72 -23.34 13.16
N ALA A 510 -14.72 -24.14 12.79
CA ALA A 510 -15.71 -23.84 11.76
C ALA A 510 -16.60 -22.65 12.15
N MET A 511 -16.11 -21.41 11.96
CA MET A 511 -16.97 -20.22 12.03
C MET A 511 -17.78 -20.10 10.72
N LYS A 512 -19.10 -19.97 10.85
CA LYS A 512 -20.05 -19.99 9.71
C LYS A 512 -19.77 -18.87 8.69
N PRO A 513 -20.05 -19.08 7.38
CA PRO A 513 -19.86 -18.11 6.28
C PRO A 513 -20.65 -16.79 6.40
N VAL A 514 -21.46 -16.63 7.45
CA VAL A 514 -22.30 -15.46 7.76
C VAL A 514 -21.48 -14.15 7.87
N MET A 515 -20.18 -14.24 8.19
CA MET A 515 -19.32 -13.06 8.37
C MET A 515 -19.23 -12.17 7.10
N TYR A 516 -19.26 -12.80 5.93
CA TYR A 516 -19.15 -12.14 4.62
C TYR A 516 -20.52 -11.76 4.01
N GLU A 517 -21.64 -12.13 4.64
CA GLU A 517 -22.99 -11.81 4.15
C GLU A 517 -23.47 -10.41 4.58
N TYR A 518 -24.19 -9.68 3.73
CA TYR A 518 -24.79 -8.41 4.10
C TYR A 518 -25.89 -8.59 5.15
N PRO A 519 -25.81 -7.88 6.29
CA PRO A 519 -26.87 -7.93 7.29
C PRO A 519 -28.16 -7.41 6.67
N TYR A 520 -29.24 -8.16 6.85
CA TYR A 520 -30.60 -7.89 6.34
C TYR A 520 -30.78 -7.96 4.81
N VAL A 521 -29.81 -7.51 4.01
CA VAL A 521 -29.91 -7.49 2.54
C VAL A 521 -29.75 -8.89 1.94
N THR A 522 -28.89 -9.74 2.51
CA THR A 522 -28.66 -11.09 1.96
C THR A 522 -29.93 -11.97 1.98
N LYS A 523 -30.87 -11.72 2.90
CA LYS A 523 -32.17 -12.42 2.92
C LYS A 523 -33.03 -12.10 1.70
N TYR A 524 -32.93 -10.89 1.17
CA TYR A 524 -33.65 -10.49 -0.04
C TYR A 524 -32.92 -10.93 -1.31
N ILE A 525 -31.58 -10.82 -1.34
CA ILE A 525 -30.75 -11.28 -2.46
C ILE A 525 -30.93 -12.80 -2.68
N LYS A 526 -31.02 -13.60 -1.61
CA LYS A 526 -31.29 -15.05 -1.69
C LYS A 526 -32.63 -15.40 -2.36
N LYS A 527 -33.58 -14.46 -2.47
CA LYS A 527 -34.88 -14.68 -3.14
C LYS A 527 -34.84 -14.42 -4.65
N ILE A 528 -33.77 -13.79 -5.17
CA ILE A 528 -33.65 -13.41 -6.58
C ILE A 528 -32.73 -14.40 -7.30
N ASN A 529 -33.28 -15.23 -8.18
CA ASN A 529 -32.53 -16.29 -8.87
C ASN A 529 -31.40 -15.75 -9.78
N CYS A 530 -31.55 -14.55 -10.36
CA CYS A 530 -30.48 -13.94 -11.18
C CYS A 530 -29.21 -13.63 -10.37
N CYS A 531 -29.33 -13.40 -9.06
CA CYS A 531 -28.20 -13.03 -8.22
C CYS A 531 -27.21 -14.18 -7.99
N SER A 532 -27.53 -15.44 -8.30
CA SER A 532 -26.56 -16.55 -8.23
C SER A 532 -25.48 -16.48 -9.33
N TYR A 533 -25.76 -15.81 -10.44
CA TYR A 533 -24.82 -15.66 -11.55
C TYR A 533 -23.86 -14.48 -11.36
N PHE A 534 -24.20 -13.54 -10.48
CA PHE A 534 -23.41 -12.32 -10.30
C PHE A 534 -22.23 -12.54 -9.36
N PRO A 535 -20.97 -12.37 -9.81
CA PRO A 535 -19.76 -12.69 -9.04
C PRO A 535 -19.59 -11.95 -7.72
N LEU A 536 -20.28 -10.82 -7.52
CA LEU A 536 -20.28 -10.06 -6.25
C LEU A 536 -21.31 -10.58 -5.23
N SER A 537 -22.30 -11.34 -5.69
CA SER A 537 -23.42 -11.75 -4.84
C SER A 537 -23.00 -12.79 -3.80
N PRO A 538 -23.48 -12.69 -2.55
CA PRO A 538 -23.32 -13.76 -1.56
C PRO A 538 -23.85 -15.14 -1.99
N THR A 539 -24.76 -15.18 -2.97
CA THR A 539 -25.32 -16.42 -3.54
C THR A 539 -24.50 -17.01 -4.69
N PHE A 540 -23.38 -16.38 -5.06
CA PHE A 540 -22.52 -16.86 -6.14
C PHE A 540 -21.83 -18.17 -5.73
N ASN A 541 -22.08 -19.22 -6.51
CA ASN A 541 -21.40 -20.50 -6.37
C ASN A 541 -20.63 -20.82 -7.67
N LYS A 542 -19.30 -20.91 -7.57
CA LYS A 542 -18.42 -21.18 -8.71
C LYS A 542 -18.57 -22.61 -9.25
N GLU A 543 -18.99 -23.56 -8.40
CA GLU A 543 -19.15 -24.98 -8.76
C GLU A 543 -20.30 -25.21 -9.74
N LEU A 544 -21.35 -24.39 -9.70
CA LEU A 544 -22.48 -24.48 -10.64
C LEU A 544 -22.15 -23.98 -12.06
N ASN A 545 -21.05 -23.23 -12.24
CA ASN A 545 -20.69 -22.59 -13.52
C ASN A 545 -19.43 -23.19 -14.19
N CYS A 546 -18.76 -24.17 -13.57
CA CYS A 546 -17.63 -24.88 -14.18
C CYS A 546 -17.90 -26.39 -14.24
N SER A 547 -18.57 -26.84 -15.31
CA SER A 547 -18.72 -28.26 -15.64
C SER A 547 -17.38 -28.99 -15.89
N CYS A 548 -16.24 -28.28 -15.86
CA CYS A 548 -14.90 -28.85 -16.06
C CYS A 548 -14.18 -29.22 -14.76
N CYS A 549 -14.62 -28.78 -13.58
CA CYS A 549 -13.97 -29.10 -12.30
C CYS A 549 -14.57 -30.34 -11.61
N SER A 550 -15.72 -30.83 -12.05
CA SER A 550 -16.39 -31.98 -11.43
C SER A 550 -15.67 -33.31 -11.68
N LYS A 551 -14.73 -33.37 -12.64
CA LYS A 551 -14.06 -34.63 -13.02
C LYS A 551 -12.80 -34.98 -12.22
N GLU A 552 -12.30 -34.10 -11.36
CA GLU A 552 -11.09 -34.39 -10.55
C GLU A 552 -11.38 -34.97 -9.16
N ASN A 553 -12.65 -35.04 -8.74
CA ASN A 553 -13.04 -35.55 -7.41
C ASN A 553 -13.62 -36.98 -7.40
N GLU A 554 -13.65 -37.71 -8.52
CA GLU A 554 -14.22 -39.07 -8.58
C GLU A 554 -13.22 -40.20 -8.24
N THR A 555 -11.98 -39.91 -7.82
CA THR A 555 -10.98 -40.97 -7.51
C THR A 555 -10.66 -41.18 -6.02
N HIS A 556 -11.41 -40.58 -5.09
CA HIS A 556 -11.32 -40.92 -3.67
C HIS A 556 -12.61 -41.56 -3.17
N GLU A 557 -12.79 -42.85 -3.42
CA GLU A 557 -13.65 -43.68 -2.59
C GLU A 557 -13.11 -43.70 -1.14
N PRO A 558 -13.96 -43.55 -0.12
CA PRO A 558 -13.55 -43.73 1.26
C PRO A 558 -13.36 -45.23 1.52
N SER A 559 -12.11 -45.67 1.65
CA SER A 559 -11.82 -47.03 2.11
C SER A 559 -12.36 -47.20 3.54
N LYS A 560 -13.19 -48.23 3.69
CA LYS A 560 -13.79 -48.68 4.94
C LYS A 560 -12.71 -48.91 6.00
N GLY A 561 -13.05 -48.57 7.24
CA GLY A 561 -12.17 -48.65 8.39
C GLY A 561 -11.48 -50.00 8.60
N GLN A 562 -10.21 -49.92 8.98
CA GLN A 562 -9.52 -50.95 9.74
C GLN A 562 -9.02 -50.30 11.04
N GLU A 563 -9.59 -50.76 12.15
CA GLU A 563 -9.07 -50.56 13.49
C GLU A 563 -7.64 -51.13 13.57
N TYR A 564 -6.67 -50.29 13.93
CA TYR A 564 -5.39 -50.76 14.44
C TYR A 564 -5.38 -50.62 15.95
N HIS A 565 -5.49 -51.76 16.61
CA HIS A 565 -5.25 -51.97 18.03
C HIS A 565 -3.84 -51.49 18.41
N LEU A 566 -3.75 -50.51 19.30
CA LEU A 566 -2.53 -50.17 20.03
C LEU A 566 -2.34 -51.19 21.17
N ALA A 567 -1.41 -52.12 20.98
CA ALA A 567 -0.93 -53.01 22.03
C ALA A 567 -0.03 -52.23 23.01
N VAL A 568 -0.45 -52.19 24.27
CA VAL A 568 0.35 -51.73 25.41
C VAL A 568 1.32 -52.85 25.80
N GLY A 569 2.62 -52.58 25.75
CA GLY A 569 3.68 -53.48 26.23
C GLY A 569 4.61 -52.72 27.18
N ASN A 570 4.56 -53.09 28.46
CA ASN A 570 5.46 -52.65 29.52
C ASN A 570 6.85 -53.29 29.38
N GLY A 571 7.91 -52.55 29.72
CA GLY A 571 9.14 -53.11 30.27
C GLY A 571 10.44 -52.56 29.70
N GLY A 572 11.30 -52.04 30.58
CA GLY A 572 12.74 -51.97 30.34
C GLY A 572 13.37 -50.60 30.59
N ALA A 573 13.72 -50.33 31.85
CA ALA A 573 14.64 -49.27 32.22
C ALA A 573 16.06 -49.57 31.68
N GLN A 574 16.74 -48.55 31.17
CA GLN A 574 18.20 -48.43 31.25
C GLN A 574 18.60 -46.97 31.05
N ASP A 575 19.35 -46.48 32.04
CA ASP A 575 20.03 -45.19 32.09
C ASP A 575 20.89 -44.93 30.84
N LEU A 576 21.01 -43.66 30.43
CA LEU A 576 22.30 -43.08 30.09
C LEU A 576 22.24 -41.55 30.12
N ASP A 577 23.36 -41.02 30.59
CA ASP A 577 23.61 -39.73 31.22
C ASP A 577 23.81 -38.54 30.24
N HIS A 578 23.68 -37.35 30.81
CA HIS A 578 24.31 -36.05 30.48
C HIS A 578 24.23 -35.42 29.08
N GLY A 579 23.82 -34.14 29.06
CA GLY A 579 24.14 -33.21 27.98
C GLY A 579 23.33 -31.92 28.00
N ASP A 580 23.64 -31.01 28.93
CA ASP A 580 23.24 -29.61 28.90
C ASP A 580 23.51 -28.96 27.53
N THR A 581 22.58 -28.13 27.05
CA THR A 581 22.91 -26.81 26.49
C THR A 581 21.64 -25.97 26.28
N LYS A 582 21.49 -24.96 27.16
CA LYS A 582 20.73 -23.74 26.87
C LYS A 582 21.40 -23.02 25.71
N PHE A 583 20.62 -22.53 24.74
CA PHE A 583 20.67 -21.15 24.22
C PHE A 583 19.39 -20.85 23.42
#